data_AF-A0A846BDY5-F1
#
_entry.id   AF-A0A846BDY5-F1
#
_cell.length_a   1.000
_cell.length_b   1.000
_cell.length_c   1.000
_cell.angle_alpha   90.00
_cell.angle_beta   90.00
_cell.angle_gamma   90.00
#
_symmetry.space_group_name_H-M   'P 1'
#
loop_
_entity.id
_entity.type
_entity.pdbx_description
1 polymer ?
#
loop_
_entity_poly.entity_id
_entity_poly.type
_entity_poly.pdbx_seq_one_letter_code
_entity_poly.pdbx_strand_id
1 'polypeptide(L)'
;MVELRRYWTMFRLNLSQSKWEKSEIAAAKQLLFSIKPTSWGKADEQEMQHRLWILCRVKEPAIRSQACLNLRCYISHAAKHTVDSLVTKHHTGDTYTLAQDLYSCVLNDEGKLLQFLLEDDKQRLKFVVDERQRLLVINDQGMQAVSPPFSFKVLATFEPHRSQRLSLWNWTSRLVTQEPEVNLILGEYGFHRQSLWQFLSKIEPLQLRSMEQQFSRFSTKKIEYHGQLLTILRQVHQQYRRQRLKSKSQELKKNNNNHLWEMMLVQVQQQAIPITSTQALKDELIQIRKFIDHHRRNLYQSPSWERSLIEAVHGS
;
A
#
# COMPACT_ATOMS: atom_id res chain seq x y z
N MET A 1 19.01 -20.72 7.66
CA MET A 1 19.83 -20.85 6.43
C MET A 1 19.22 -19.93 5.39
N VAL A 2 20.00 -19.05 4.76
CA VAL A 2 19.46 -18.09 3.78
C VAL A 2 18.97 -18.85 2.55
N GLU A 3 17.72 -18.60 2.12
CA GLU A 3 17.17 -19.22 0.92
C GLU A 3 17.70 -18.50 -0.33
N LEU A 4 18.94 -18.82 -0.72
CA LEU A 4 19.71 -18.09 -1.73
C LEU A 4 18.99 -17.92 -3.06
N ARG A 5 18.13 -18.88 -3.42
CA ARG A 5 17.29 -18.85 -4.62
C ARG A 5 16.46 -17.56 -4.73
N ARG A 6 16.13 -16.89 -3.61
CA ARG A 6 15.41 -15.61 -3.62
C ARG A 6 16.15 -14.51 -4.36
N TYR A 7 17.48 -14.58 -4.46
CA TYR A 7 18.29 -13.56 -5.11
C TYR A 7 18.47 -13.78 -6.62
N TRP A 8 18.01 -14.90 -7.19
CA TRP A 8 18.06 -15.14 -8.64
C TRP A 8 16.78 -15.73 -9.21
N THR A 9 15.75 -15.92 -8.40
CA THR A 9 14.41 -16.24 -8.87
C THR A 9 13.50 -15.06 -8.60
N MET A 10 12.74 -14.65 -9.60
CA MET A 10 11.84 -13.50 -9.51
C MET A 10 10.40 -13.97 -9.70
N PHE A 11 9.50 -13.43 -8.89
CA PHE A 11 8.07 -13.47 -9.16
C PHE A 11 7.69 -12.26 -10.02
N ARG A 12 7.03 -12.51 -11.15
CA ARG A 12 6.59 -11.48 -12.10
C ARG A 12 5.18 -11.75 -12.58
N LEU A 13 4.44 -10.70 -12.94
CA LEU A 13 3.15 -10.86 -13.60
C LEU A 13 3.34 -11.30 -15.06
N ASN A 14 2.70 -12.39 -15.44
CA ASN A 14 2.57 -12.80 -16.82
C ASN A 14 1.37 -12.09 -17.43
N LEU A 15 1.64 -11.10 -18.30
CA LEU A 15 0.62 -10.26 -18.92
C LEU A 15 -0.32 -11.03 -19.86
N SER A 16 0.09 -12.17 -20.41
CA SER A 16 -0.76 -12.94 -21.32
C SER A 16 -1.74 -13.86 -20.58
N GLN A 17 -1.44 -14.22 -19.33
CA GLN A 17 -2.26 -15.14 -18.53
C GLN A 17 -2.87 -14.49 -17.28
N SER A 18 -2.58 -13.21 -17.01
CA SER A 18 -2.94 -12.50 -15.77
C SER A 18 -2.57 -13.26 -14.49
N LYS A 19 -1.54 -14.11 -14.56
CA LYS A 19 -1.05 -14.92 -13.44
C LYS A 19 0.37 -14.52 -13.13
N TRP A 20 0.76 -14.56 -11.86
CA TRP A 20 2.18 -14.45 -11.55
C TRP A 20 2.89 -15.75 -11.93
N GLU A 21 4.14 -15.63 -12.33
CA GLU A 21 5.04 -16.76 -12.58
C GLU A 21 6.35 -16.55 -11.84
N LYS A 22 7.05 -17.65 -11.57
CA LYS A 22 8.37 -17.66 -10.96
C LYS A 22 9.38 -18.08 -12.01
N SER A 23 10.33 -17.19 -12.32
CA SER A 23 11.38 -17.47 -13.30
C SER A 23 12.77 -17.29 -12.71
N GLU A 24 13.72 -18.10 -13.15
CA GLU A 24 15.14 -17.90 -12.86
C GLU A 24 15.72 -16.79 -13.75
N ILE A 25 16.51 -15.90 -13.16
CA ILE A 25 17.18 -14.78 -13.80
C ILE A 25 18.67 -15.11 -13.88
N ALA A 26 19.12 -15.61 -15.04
CA ALA A 26 20.48 -16.11 -15.25
C ALA A 26 21.56 -15.09 -14.90
N ALA A 27 21.39 -13.82 -15.29
CA ALA A 27 22.35 -12.75 -15.00
C ALA A 27 22.50 -12.48 -13.50
N ALA A 28 21.40 -12.56 -12.73
CA ALA A 28 21.42 -12.41 -11.28
C ALA A 28 22.16 -13.58 -10.63
N LYS A 29 21.93 -14.80 -11.13
CA LYS A 29 22.62 -16.01 -10.65
C LYS A 29 24.13 -15.91 -10.87
N GLN A 30 24.56 -15.50 -12.06
CA GLN A 30 25.98 -15.39 -12.43
C GLN A 30 26.78 -14.49 -11.47
N LEU A 31 26.25 -13.30 -11.13
CA LEU A 31 26.95 -12.40 -10.19
C LEU A 31 27.12 -13.03 -8.81
N LEU A 32 26.08 -13.67 -8.27
CA LEU A 32 26.17 -14.28 -6.93
C LEU A 32 27.24 -15.37 -6.90
N PHE A 33 27.36 -16.17 -7.95
CA PHE A 33 28.41 -17.18 -8.04
C PHE A 33 29.81 -16.57 -8.24
N SER A 34 29.93 -15.39 -8.86
CA SER A 34 31.23 -14.73 -9.08
C SER A 34 31.75 -14.01 -7.84
N ILE A 35 30.88 -13.42 -7.01
CA ILE A 35 31.31 -12.70 -5.80
C ILE A 35 31.80 -13.60 -4.66
N LYS A 36 31.71 -14.94 -4.84
CA LYS A 36 32.13 -16.04 -3.93
C LYS A 36 32.33 -15.60 -2.46
N PRO A 37 31.27 -15.35 -1.68
CA PRO A 37 31.38 -15.31 -0.23
C PRO A 37 31.99 -16.61 0.30
N THR A 38 33.05 -16.47 1.08
CA THR A 38 33.81 -17.57 1.70
C THR A 38 32.95 -18.42 2.65
N SER A 39 31.72 -18.01 2.97
CA SER A 39 30.84 -18.69 3.92
C SER A 39 29.34 -18.43 3.71
N TRP A 40 28.80 -18.73 2.52
CA TRP A 40 27.34 -18.70 2.30
C TRP A 40 26.54 -19.56 3.31
N GLY A 41 27.15 -20.62 3.85
CA GLY A 41 26.51 -21.50 4.83
C GLY A 41 26.21 -20.85 6.19
N LYS A 42 26.84 -19.71 6.51
CA LYS A 42 26.64 -18.97 7.77
C LYS A 42 26.34 -17.47 7.58
N ALA A 43 26.38 -16.94 6.36
CA ALA A 43 26.15 -15.52 6.11
C ALA A 43 24.74 -15.10 6.58
N ASP A 44 24.67 -14.04 7.37
CA ASP A 44 23.41 -13.37 7.71
C ASP A 44 22.81 -12.80 6.42
N GLU A 45 21.50 -12.99 6.24
CA GLU A 45 20.76 -12.45 5.09
C GLU A 45 20.94 -10.93 4.98
N GLN A 46 21.09 -10.26 6.13
CA GLN A 46 21.35 -8.82 6.20
C GLN A 46 22.70 -8.44 5.59
N GLU A 47 23.75 -9.22 5.84
CA GLU A 47 25.09 -8.99 5.29
C GLU A 47 25.08 -9.11 3.75
N MET A 48 24.35 -10.10 3.24
CA MET A 48 24.17 -10.26 1.80
C MET A 48 23.43 -9.09 1.16
N GLN A 49 22.31 -8.67 1.77
CA GLN A 49 21.56 -7.49 1.32
C GLN A 49 22.43 -6.24 1.34
N HIS A 50 23.24 -6.08 2.39
CA HIS A 50 24.18 -4.98 2.54
C HIS A 50 25.24 -4.96 1.44
N ARG A 51 25.91 -6.10 1.21
CA ARG A 51 26.94 -6.23 0.17
C ARG A 51 26.37 -5.99 -1.22
N LEU A 52 25.21 -6.56 -1.55
CA LEU A 52 24.54 -6.30 -2.82
C LEU A 52 24.10 -4.84 -2.95
N TRP A 53 23.69 -4.18 -1.87
CA TRP A 53 23.35 -2.77 -1.89
C TRP A 53 24.57 -1.87 -2.12
N ILE A 54 25.74 -2.22 -1.58
CA ILE A 54 27.01 -1.55 -1.90
C ILE A 54 27.34 -1.74 -3.39
N LEU A 55 27.20 -2.97 -3.90
CA LEU A 55 27.43 -3.28 -5.32
C LEU A 55 26.45 -2.54 -6.25
N CYS A 56 25.23 -2.23 -5.81
CA CYS A 56 24.31 -1.35 -6.52
C CYS A 56 24.83 0.09 -6.71
N ARG A 57 25.94 0.47 -6.10
CA ARG A 57 26.49 1.84 -6.10
C ARG A 57 27.90 1.92 -6.67
N VAL A 58 28.48 0.82 -7.14
CA VAL A 58 29.79 0.85 -7.81
C VAL A 58 29.69 1.52 -9.18
N LYS A 59 30.82 2.01 -9.67
CA LYS A 59 30.91 2.64 -10.99
C LYS A 59 30.71 1.64 -12.14
N GLU A 60 31.18 0.39 -11.94
CA GLU A 60 31.10 -0.68 -12.94
C GLU A 60 29.64 -1.03 -13.28
N PRO A 61 29.14 -0.70 -14.48
CA PRO A 61 27.72 -0.79 -14.81
C PRO A 61 27.20 -2.24 -14.80
N ALA A 62 28.00 -3.20 -15.27
CA ALA A 62 27.59 -4.60 -15.33
C ALA A 62 27.33 -5.17 -13.93
N ILE A 63 28.28 -4.95 -13.01
CA ILE A 63 28.18 -5.37 -11.60
C ILE A 63 27.01 -4.68 -10.92
N ARG A 64 26.87 -3.36 -11.12
CA ARG A 64 25.78 -2.57 -10.55
C ARG A 64 24.41 -3.10 -10.97
N SER A 65 24.21 -3.29 -12.28
CA SER A 65 22.92 -3.73 -12.83
C SER A 65 22.56 -5.14 -12.36
N GLN A 66 23.54 -6.05 -12.30
CA GLN A 66 23.32 -7.40 -11.78
C GLN A 66 23.02 -7.40 -10.27
N ALA A 67 23.74 -6.62 -9.46
CA ALA A 67 23.51 -6.55 -8.03
C ALA A 67 22.12 -6.00 -7.68
N CYS A 68 21.67 -4.98 -8.42
CA CYS A 68 20.32 -4.46 -8.25
C CYS A 68 19.26 -5.44 -8.71
N LEU A 69 19.54 -6.23 -9.76
CA LEU A 69 18.66 -7.31 -10.16
C LEU A 69 18.56 -8.41 -9.09
N ASN A 70 19.65 -8.73 -8.39
CA ASN A 70 19.60 -9.66 -7.25
C ASN A 70 18.68 -9.17 -6.13
N LEU A 71 18.78 -7.90 -5.76
CA LEU A 71 17.91 -7.34 -4.72
C LEU A 71 16.45 -7.24 -5.20
N ARG A 72 16.20 -6.91 -6.46
CA ARG A 72 14.85 -6.91 -7.05
C ARG A 72 14.22 -8.31 -7.03
N CYS A 73 14.99 -9.35 -7.33
CA CYS A 73 14.55 -10.74 -7.15
C CYS A 73 14.10 -10.96 -5.70
N TYR A 74 14.94 -10.61 -4.73
CA TYR A 74 14.62 -10.79 -3.31
C TYR A 74 13.34 -10.01 -2.90
N ILE A 75 13.20 -8.77 -3.37
CA ILE A 75 12.02 -7.93 -3.13
C ILE A 75 10.74 -8.57 -3.68
N SER A 76 10.79 -9.21 -4.87
CA SER A 76 9.62 -9.89 -5.42
C SER A 76 9.09 -11.01 -4.51
N HIS A 77 9.98 -11.73 -3.81
CA HIS A 77 9.58 -12.74 -2.81
C HIS A 77 8.92 -12.11 -1.59
N ALA A 78 9.52 -11.05 -1.05
CA ALA A 78 8.96 -10.33 0.10
C ALA A 78 7.60 -9.69 -0.25
N ALA A 79 7.46 -9.15 -1.46
CA ALA A 79 6.23 -8.56 -1.96
C ALA A 79 5.12 -9.62 -2.09
N LYS A 80 5.41 -10.73 -2.77
CA LYS A 80 4.48 -11.85 -2.92
C LYS A 80 4.02 -12.38 -1.56
N HIS A 81 4.95 -12.67 -0.66
CA HIS A 81 4.61 -13.16 0.69
C HIS A 81 3.72 -12.17 1.45
N THR A 82 3.97 -10.88 1.31
CA THR A 82 3.15 -9.85 1.95
C THR A 82 1.74 -9.84 1.38
N VAL A 83 1.59 -9.93 0.05
CA VAL A 83 0.27 -10.08 -0.59
C VAL A 83 -0.44 -11.34 -0.12
N ASP A 84 0.23 -12.50 -0.11
CA ASP A 84 -0.32 -13.77 0.39
C ASP A 84 -0.82 -13.63 1.84
N SER A 85 -0.05 -12.93 2.68
CA SER A 85 -0.42 -12.66 4.07
C SER A 85 -1.64 -11.75 4.19
N LEU A 86 -1.79 -10.78 3.29
CA LEU A 86 -2.96 -9.89 3.26
C LEU A 86 -4.21 -10.63 2.83
N VAL A 87 -4.13 -11.41 1.75
CA VAL A 87 -5.24 -12.23 1.25
C VAL A 87 -5.68 -13.23 2.33
N THR A 88 -4.73 -13.95 2.93
CA THR A 88 -5.00 -14.86 4.04
C THR A 88 -5.64 -14.12 5.21
N LYS A 89 -5.13 -12.95 5.63
CA LYS A 89 -5.70 -12.21 6.77
C LYS A 89 -7.16 -11.81 6.55
N HIS A 90 -7.56 -11.61 5.31
CA HIS A 90 -8.87 -11.09 4.95
C HIS A 90 -9.92 -12.16 4.58
N HIS A 91 -9.63 -13.46 4.82
CA HIS A 91 -10.51 -14.65 4.67
C HIS A 91 -11.99 -14.39 4.31
N THR A 92 -12.29 -14.04 3.07
CA THR A 92 -13.66 -14.10 2.54
C THR A 92 -13.63 -14.48 1.06
N GLY A 93 -14.43 -15.47 0.68
CA GLY A 93 -14.82 -15.71 -0.71
C GLY A 93 -13.66 -15.80 -1.71
N ASP A 94 -13.85 -15.22 -2.89
CA ASP A 94 -13.00 -15.37 -4.07
C ASP A 94 -11.59 -14.74 -3.91
N THR A 95 -10.77 -15.41 -3.11
CA THR A 95 -9.39 -15.01 -2.75
C THR A 95 -8.44 -14.97 -3.95
N TYR A 96 -8.80 -15.64 -5.05
CA TYR A 96 -8.00 -15.72 -6.25
C TYR A 96 -7.93 -14.38 -6.97
N THR A 97 -9.08 -13.75 -7.22
CA THR A 97 -9.19 -12.47 -7.93
C THR A 97 -8.51 -11.35 -7.12
N LEU A 98 -8.75 -11.29 -5.80
CA LEU A 98 -8.07 -10.34 -4.92
C LEU A 98 -6.55 -10.50 -4.97
N ALA A 99 -6.04 -11.74 -4.93
CA ALA A 99 -4.61 -11.98 -4.99
C ALA A 99 -4.02 -11.48 -6.32
N GLN A 100 -4.67 -11.79 -7.45
CA GLN A 100 -4.24 -11.34 -8.78
C GLN A 100 -4.18 -9.81 -8.88
N ASP A 101 -5.24 -9.13 -8.44
CA ASP A 101 -5.31 -7.67 -8.45
C ASP A 101 -4.15 -7.07 -7.64
N LEU A 102 -3.92 -7.59 -6.43
CA LEU A 102 -2.82 -7.12 -5.57
C LEU A 102 -1.43 -7.42 -6.14
N TYR A 103 -1.24 -8.56 -6.81
CA TYR A 103 0.03 -8.86 -7.47
C TYR A 103 0.32 -7.91 -8.62
N SER A 104 -0.70 -7.44 -9.35
CA SER A 104 -0.51 -6.50 -10.47
C SER A 104 0.17 -5.19 -10.02
N CYS A 105 -0.07 -4.76 -8.78
CA CYS A 105 0.53 -3.56 -8.20
C CYS A 105 2.00 -3.73 -7.81
N VAL A 106 2.39 -4.94 -7.36
CA VAL A 106 3.68 -5.13 -6.67
C VAL A 106 4.66 -6.08 -7.38
N LEU A 107 4.18 -6.88 -8.33
CA LEU A 107 4.95 -7.80 -9.17
C LEU A 107 5.02 -7.31 -10.63
N ASN A 108 4.96 -6.00 -10.83
CA ASN A 108 5.07 -5.32 -12.12
C ASN A 108 6.52 -5.15 -12.62
N ASP A 109 7.44 -5.95 -12.09
CA ASP A 109 8.84 -5.96 -12.47
C ASP A 109 9.13 -7.15 -13.41
N GLU A 110 9.55 -6.87 -14.65
CA GLU A 110 9.87 -7.88 -15.65
C GLU A 110 11.23 -8.57 -15.45
N GLY A 111 12.04 -8.11 -14.50
CA GLY A 111 13.37 -8.66 -14.24
C GLY A 111 14.38 -8.38 -15.36
N LYS A 112 14.10 -7.42 -16.24
CA LYS A 112 15.05 -6.97 -17.25
C LYS A 112 16.23 -6.27 -16.57
N LEU A 113 17.43 -6.59 -17.06
CA LEU A 113 18.66 -5.92 -16.67
C LEU A 113 18.48 -4.42 -16.88
N LEU A 114 19.02 -3.65 -15.95
CA LEU A 114 19.21 -2.25 -16.21
C LEU A 114 20.29 -2.12 -17.31
N GLN A 115 19.92 -2.16 -18.59
CA GLN A 115 20.74 -1.63 -19.70
C GLN A 115 20.87 -0.10 -19.56
N PHE A 116 21.44 0.36 -18.45
CA PHE A 116 21.42 1.75 -18.01
C PHE A 116 22.88 2.19 -17.92
N LEU A 117 23.28 3.10 -18.83
CA LEU A 117 24.59 3.76 -18.90
C LEU A 117 25.77 2.83 -19.25
N LEU A 118 25.98 2.54 -20.53
CA LEU A 118 27.24 1.97 -21.04
C LEU A 118 27.63 2.67 -22.34
N GLU A 119 27.89 3.99 -22.37
CA GLU A 119 28.24 4.79 -23.57
C GLU A 119 28.29 4.05 -24.92
N ASP A 120 27.26 4.22 -25.77
CA ASP A 120 27.44 4.21 -27.22
C ASP A 120 26.18 4.73 -27.94
N ASP A 121 26.42 5.37 -29.07
CA ASP A 121 25.82 6.65 -29.45
C ASP A 121 24.51 6.59 -30.27
N LYS A 122 23.70 5.52 -30.18
CA LYS A 122 22.65 5.32 -31.21
C LYS A 122 21.23 4.86 -30.84
N GLN A 123 20.86 4.75 -29.57
CA GLN A 123 19.44 4.67 -29.13
C GLN A 123 19.40 4.30 -27.65
N ARG A 124 19.05 5.22 -26.73
CA ARG A 124 19.06 4.92 -25.29
C ARG A 124 17.98 5.60 -24.48
N LEU A 125 17.14 4.75 -23.90
CA LEU A 125 16.28 5.05 -22.76
C LEU A 125 17.17 5.40 -21.54
N LYS A 126 17.31 6.69 -21.19
CA LYS A 126 17.95 7.08 -19.91
C LYS A 126 16.88 7.10 -18.82
N PHE A 127 17.10 6.40 -17.73
CA PHE A 127 16.17 6.46 -16.60
C PHE A 127 16.75 7.39 -15.52
N VAL A 128 16.11 8.54 -15.31
CA VAL A 128 16.46 9.51 -14.27
C VAL A 128 15.39 9.46 -13.19
N VAL A 129 15.78 9.29 -11.94
CA VAL A 129 14.84 9.48 -10.83
C VAL A 129 14.77 10.98 -10.55
N ASP A 130 13.61 11.58 -10.76
CA ASP A 130 13.41 13.02 -10.48
C ASP A 130 13.39 13.30 -8.96
N GLU A 131 13.39 14.59 -8.60
CA GLU A 131 13.32 15.03 -7.20
C GLU A 131 12.04 14.55 -6.47
N ARG A 132 11.04 14.07 -7.20
CA ARG A 132 9.77 13.52 -6.70
C ARG A 132 9.74 11.98 -6.75
N GLN A 133 10.89 11.33 -6.96
CA GLN A 133 11.05 9.87 -7.08
C GLN A 133 10.31 9.22 -8.25
N ARG A 134 10.05 9.97 -9.34
CA ARG A 134 9.48 9.43 -10.58
C ARG A 134 10.60 8.96 -11.48
N LEU A 135 10.41 7.82 -12.12
CA LEU A 135 11.33 7.30 -13.11
C LEU A 135 11.04 8.00 -14.45
N LEU A 136 11.93 8.87 -14.87
CA LEU A 136 11.85 9.56 -16.15
C LEU A 136 12.61 8.75 -17.17
N VAL A 137 11.93 8.29 -18.21
CA VAL A 137 12.51 7.59 -19.35
C VAL A 137 12.81 8.62 -20.42
N ILE A 138 14.08 8.88 -20.69
CA ILE A 138 14.53 9.75 -21.77
C ILE A 138 14.67 8.86 -23.00
N ASN A 139 13.73 8.93 -23.93
CA ASN A 139 13.82 8.28 -25.24
C ASN A 139 14.17 9.31 -26.33
N ASP A 140 14.30 8.86 -27.58
CA ASP A 140 14.59 9.74 -28.72
C ASP A 140 13.43 10.73 -29.01
N GLN A 141 12.28 10.56 -28.36
CA GLN A 141 11.10 11.43 -28.44
C GLN A 141 11.00 12.41 -27.25
N GLY A 142 11.98 12.43 -26.35
CA GLY A 142 12.03 13.31 -25.18
C GLY A 142 11.91 12.57 -23.84
N MET A 143 11.55 13.31 -22.79
CA MET A 143 11.42 12.76 -21.43
C MET A 143 9.99 12.31 -21.18
N GLN A 144 9.76 11.00 -21.08
CA GLN A 144 8.48 10.42 -20.72
C GLN A 144 8.52 9.93 -19.27
N ALA A 145 7.62 10.44 -18.42
CA ALA A 145 7.46 9.92 -17.08
C ALA A 145 6.81 8.53 -17.15
N VAL A 146 7.51 7.50 -16.70
CA VAL A 146 6.96 6.16 -16.54
C VAL A 146 6.93 5.85 -15.04
N SER A 147 5.83 5.26 -14.56
CA SER A 147 5.80 4.83 -13.16
C SER A 147 6.85 3.72 -12.97
N PRO A 148 7.83 3.89 -12.06
CA PRO A 148 8.79 2.83 -11.79
C PRO A 148 8.09 1.58 -11.29
N PRO A 149 8.59 0.38 -11.64
CA PRO A 149 8.14 -0.85 -11.01
C PRO A 149 8.30 -0.76 -9.49
N PHE A 150 7.43 -1.45 -8.75
CA PHE A 150 7.37 -1.39 -7.30
C PHE A 150 8.73 -1.73 -6.65
N SER A 151 9.44 -2.71 -7.20
CA SER A 151 10.77 -3.12 -6.72
C SER A 151 11.81 -1.98 -6.74
N PHE A 152 11.69 -1.03 -7.67
CA PHE A 152 12.55 0.15 -7.74
C PHE A 152 12.22 1.15 -6.66
N LYS A 153 10.93 1.37 -6.37
CA LYS A 153 10.48 2.23 -5.25
C LYS A 153 11.04 1.70 -3.93
N VAL A 154 11.01 0.39 -3.75
CA VAL A 154 11.60 -0.29 -2.58
C VAL A 154 13.10 -0.04 -2.50
N LEU A 155 13.87 -0.26 -3.58
CA LEU A 155 15.31 -0.05 -3.57
C LEU A 155 15.73 1.41 -3.38
N ALA A 156 15.01 2.36 -4.01
CA ALA A 156 15.31 3.78 -3.94
C ALA A 156 15.17 4.33 -2.51
N THR A 157 14.23 3.78 -1.74
CA THR A 157 13.95 4.20 -0.36
C THR A 157 14.58 3.30 0.69
N PHE A 158 15.11 2.14 0.29
CA PHE A 158 15.83 1.24 1.17
C PHE A 158 17.24 1.76 1.42
N GLU A 159 17.46 2.18 2.65
CA GLU A 159 18.79 2.46 3.16
C GLU A 159 19.19 1.28 4.05
N PRO A 160 20.45 0.79 4.04
CA PRO A 160 21.06 -0.20 4.96
C PRO A 160 22.10 0.32 5.99
N HIS A 161 22.39 1.65 6.13
CA HIS A 161 23.19 2.28 7.25
C HIS A 161 22.60 3.17 8.45
N ARG A 162 21.30 3.56 8.55
CA ARG A 162 20.58 4.14 9.71
C ARG A 162 20.28 3.17 10.86
N SER A 163 20.37 3.68 12.09
CA SER A 163 20.45 2.94 13.36
C SER A 163 19.17 2.28 13.91
N GLN A 164 18.00 2.40 13.27
CA GLN A 164 16.71 1.84 13.76
C GLN A 164 16.05 0.88 12.74
N ARG A 165 16.77 -0.16 12.32
CA ARG A 165 16.53 -0.72 11.00
C ARG A 165 15.55 -1.87 10.85
N LEU A 166 14.71 -1.78 9.82
CA LEU A 166 13.98 -2.90 9.24
C LEU A 166 14.87 -3.63 8.22
N SER A 167 14.80 -4.96 8.18
CA SER A 167 15.37 -5.76 7.08
C SER A 167 14.73 -5.39 5.74
N LEU A 168 15.39 -5.71 4.61
CA LEU A 168 14.80 -5.45 3.27
C LEU A 168 13.42 -6.11 3.12
N TRP A 169 13.23 -7.28 3.72
CA TRP A 169 11.94 -7.96 3.79
C TRP A 169 10.88 -7.10 4.48
N ASN A 170 11.14 -6.68 5.73
CA ASN A 170 10.20 -5.89 6.51
C ASN A 170 9.95 -4.51 5.88
N TRP A 171 10.97 -3.93 5.26
CA TRP A 171 10.84 -2.69 4.48
C TRP A 171 9.91 -2.88 3.28
N THR A 172 10.12 -3.96 2.51
CA THR A 172 9.25 -4.32 1.38
C THR A 172 7.82 -4.55 1.84
N SER A 173 7.61 -5.33 2.90
CA SER A 173 6.28 -5.57 3.46
C SER A 173 5.60 -4.27 3.86
N ARG A 174 6.31 -3.37 4.54
CA ARG A 174 5.80 -2.06 4.90
C ARG A 174 5.38 -1.27 3.65
N LEU A 175 6.19 -1.24 2.60
CA LEU A 175 5.85 -0.53 1.38
C LEU A 175 4.66 -1.14 0.63
N VAL A 176 4.56 -2.47 0.53
CA VAL A 176 3.38 -3.14 -0.04
C VAL A 176 2.12 -2.71 0.71
N THR A 177 2.18 -2.65 2.04
CA THR A 177 1.03 -2.23 2.85
C THR A 177 0.66 -0.75 2.72
N GLN A 178 1.59 0.07 2.25
CA GLN A 178 1.41 1.51 2.05
C GLN A 178 1.15 1.89 0.60
N GLU A 179 1.31 0.95 -0.35
CA GLU A 179 1.11 1.21 -1.77
C GLU A 179 -0.33 1.68 -2.02
N PRO A 180 -0.53 2.85 -2.67
CA PRO A 180 -1.85 3.42 -2.88
C PRO A 180 -2.80 2.48 -3.63
N GLU A 181 -2.33 1.83 -4.69
CA GLU A 181 -3.11 0.90 -5.51
C GLU A 181 -3.54 -0.33 -4.72
N VAL A 182 -2.63 -0.93 -3.93
CA VAL A 182 -2.96 -2.03 -3.00
C VAL A 182 -4.07 -1.61 -2.04
N ASN A 183 -3.99 -0.40 -1.48
CA ASN A 183 -4.99 0.10 -0.54
C ASN A 183 -6.33 0.46 -1.21
N LEU A 184 -6.31 0.87 -2.48
CA LEU A 184 -7.48 1.11 -3.29
C LEU A 184 -8.21 -0.21 -3.57
N ILE A 185 -7.51 -1.21 -4.09
CA ILE A 185 -8.06 -2.56 -4.34
C ILE A 185 -8.59 -3.17 -3.04
N LEU A 186 -7.80 -3.18 -1.97
CA LEU A 186 -8.29 -3.66 -0.68
C LEU A 186 -9.56 -2.91 -0.25
N GLY A 187 -9.68 -1.62 -0.56
CA GLY A 187 -10.88 -0.85 -0.30
C GLY A 187 -12.09 -1.24 -1.18
N GLU A 188 -11.89 -1.54 -2.45
CA GLU A 188 -12.94 -2.02 -3.37
C GLU A 188 -13.54 -3.35 -2.91
N TYR A 189 -12.69 -4.23 -2.36
CA TYR A 189 -13.12 -5.48 -1.74
C TYR A 189 -13.66 -5.30 -0.30
N GLY A 190 -13.81 -4.06 0.20
CA GLY A 190 -14.32 -3.74 1.54
C GLY A 190 -13.29 -3.86 2.68
N PHE A 191 -12.07 -4.28 2.37
CA PHE A 191 -10.94 -4.36 3.29
C PHE A 191 -10.22 -3.02 3.43
N HIS A 192 -10.93 -1.97 3.86
CA HIS A 192 -10.23 -0.73 4.20
C HIS A 192 -9.30 -0.98 5.39
N ARG A 193 -7.99 -0.81 5.20
CA ARG A 193 -7.00 -0.70 6.29
C ARG A 193 -7.20 0.52 7.17
N GLN A 194 -8.00 1.47 6.70
CA GLN A 194 -8.43 2.60 7.49
C GLN A 194 -9.22 2.06 8.68
N SER A 195 -8.80 2.44 9.89
CA SER A 195 -9.60 2.18 11.08
C SER A 195 -11.03 2.67 10.83
N LEU A 196 -12.02 2.04 11.49
CA LEU A 196 -13.42 2.48 11.43
C LEU A 196 -13.53 4.02 11.53
N TRP A 197 -12.71 4.59 12.40
CA TRP A 197 -12.46 6.01 12.56
C TRP A 197 -11.97 6.77 11.32
N GLN A 198 -10.87 6.34 10.70
CA GLN A 198 -10.33 6.99 9.51
C GLN A 198 -11.27 6.90 8.30
N PHE A 199 -12.02 5.80 8.22
CA PHE A 199 -13.03 5.62 7.17
C PHE A 199 -14.19 6.59 7.37
N LEU A 200 -14.82 6.58 8.54
CA LEU A 200 -16.01 7.38 8.82
C LEU A 200 -15.72 8.88 8.88
N SER A 201 -14.53 9.30 9.32
CA SER A 201 -14.13 10.71 9.33
C SER A 201 -14.00 11.35 7.95
N LYS A 202 -13.93 10.55 6.87
CA LYS A 202 -13.88 11.05 5.49
C LYS A 202 -15.25 11.18 4.84
N ILE A 203 -16.29 10.66 5.47
CA ILE A 203 -17.65 10.71 4.94
C ILE A 203 -18.26 12.06 5.32
N GLU A 204 -18.60 12.86 4.31
CA GLU A 204 -19.36 14.08 4.51
C GLU A 204 -20.82 13.74 4.87
N PRO A 205 -21.46 14.42 5.83
CA PRO A 205 -22.87 14.21 6.15
C PRO A 205 -23.79 14.40 4.94
N LEU A 206 -23.38 15.25 3.99
CA LEU A 206 -24.07 15.43 2.72
C LEU A 206 -23.99 14.18 1.83
N GLN A 207 -22.85 13.49 1.82
CA GLN A 207 -22.70 12.22 1.12
C GLN A 207 -23.57 11.13 1.77
N LEU A 208 -23.67 11.11 3.10
CA LEU A 208 -24.55 10.17 3.78
C LEU A 208 -26.03 10.43 3.43
N ARG A 209 -26.45 11.71 3.42
CA ARG A 209 -27.80 12.12 3.00
C ARG A 209 -28.09 11.70 1.55
N SER A 210 -27.17 11.92 0.62
CA SER A 210 -27.38 11.53 -0.79
C SER A 210 -27.46 10.01 -0.94
N MET A 211 -26.63 9.26 -0.20
CA MET A 211 -26.66 7.79 -0.18
C MET A 211 -27.97 7.25 0.40
N GLU A 212 -28.49 7.87 1.46
CA GLU A 212 -29.73 7.46 2.13
C GLU A 212 -30.99 7.92 1.37
N GLN A 213 -30.98 9.07 0.68
CA GLN A 213 -32.10 9.50 -0.18
C GLN A 213 -32.32 8.56 -1.37
N GLN A 214 -31.26 7.96 -1.90
CA GLN A 214 -31.35 6.97 -2.98
C GLN A 214 -31.97 5.63 -2.53
N PHE A 215 -31.93 5.33 -1.24
CA PHE A 215 -32.52 4.14 -0.65
C PHE A 215 -33.57 4.55 0.38
N SER A 216 -34.83 4.68 -0.06
CA SER A 216 -36.04 5.11 0.69
C SER A 216 -36.36 4.39 2.03
N ARG A 217 -35.43 3.61 2.58
CA ARG A 217 -35.55 2.76 3.76
C ARG A 217 -35.24 3.45 5.09
N PHE A 218 -34.80 4.71 5.11
CA PHE A 218 -34.49 5.42 6.36
C PHE A 218 -35.44 6.57 6.68
N SER A 219 -35.86 6.64 7.94
CA SER A 219 -36.53 7.82 8.49
C SER A 219 -35.55 9.00 8.54
N THR A 220 -36.01 10.20 8.18
CA THR A 220 -35.27 11.47 8.29
C THR A 220 -34.54 11.63 9.64
N LYS A 221 -35.11 11.09 10.72
CA LYS A 221 -34.52 11.12 12.07
C LYS A 221 -33.23 10.31 12.18
N LYS A 222 -33.14 9.16 11.48
CA LYS A 222 -31.95 8.30 11.52
C LYS A 222 -30.78 8.89 10.72
N ILE A 223 -31.10 9.59 9.62
CA ILE A 223 -30.14 10.35 8.82
C ILE A 223 -29.50 11.46 9.65
N GLU A 224 -30.33 12.25 10.34
CA GLU A 224 -29.87 13.33 11.20
C GLU A 224 -28.99 12.80 12.33
N TYR A 225 -29.42 11.70 12.97
CA TYR A 225 -28.66 11.00 14.00
C TYR A 225 -27.28 10.52 13.52
N HIS A 226 -27.19 9.82 12.38
CA HIS A 226 -25.90 9.38 11.83
C HIS A 226 -25.01 10.58 11.44
N GLY A 227 -25.59 11.64 10.87
CA GLY A 227 -24.86 12.86 10.52
C GLY A 227 -24.25 13.57 11.72
N GLN A 228 -24.98 13.62 12.84
CA GLN A 228 -24.48 14.15 14.12
C GLN A 228 -23.31 13.31 14.65
N LEU A 229 -23.44 11.99 14.66
CA LEU A 229 -22.36 11.07 15.10
C LEU A 229 -21.08 11.23 14.28
N LEU A 230 -21.18 11.36 12.95
CA LEU A 230 -20.02 11.58 12.08
C LEU A 230 -19.37 12.95 12.30
N THR A 231 -20.17 13.96 12.65
CA THR A 231 -19.68 15.30 12.97
C THR A 231 -18.87 15.29 14.26
N ILE A 232 -19.41 14.66 15.32
CA ILE A 232 -18.69 14.47 16.59
C ILE A 232 -17.39 13.70 16.36
N LEU A 233 -17.44 12.60 15.59
CA LEU A 233 -16.25 11.80 15.27
C LEU A 233 -15.13 12.66 14.66
N ARG A 234 -15.47 13.52 13.69
CA ARG A 234 -14.49 14.43 13.06
C ARG A 234 -13.91 15.44 14.05
N GLN A 235 -14.75 16.02 14.93
CA GLN A 235 -14.33 16.98 15.95
C GLN A 235 -13.35 16.37 16.95
N VAL A 236 -13.69 15.20 17.52
CA VAL A 236 -12.80 14.47 18.45
C VAL A 236 -11.49 14.10 17.74
N HIS A 237 -11.55 13.66 16.48
CA HIS A 237 -10.35 13.32 15.71
C HIS A 237 -9.42 14.52 15.52
N GLN A 238 -9.99 15.68 15.20
CA GLN A 238 -9.23 16.90 15.03
C GLN A 238 -8.58 17.34 16.35
N GLN A 239 -9.32 17.25 17.46
CA GLN A 239 -8.79 17.54 18.80
C GLN A 239 -7.65 16.59 19.19
N TYR A 240 -7.84 15.29 19.01
CA TYR A 240 -6.82 14.28 19.30
C TYR A 240 -5.56 14.47 18.44
N ARG A 241 -5.72 14.76 17.14
CA ARG A 241 -4.58 15.05 16.24
C ARG A 241 -3.81 16.29 16.69
N ARG A 242 -4.50 17.36 17.12
CA ARG A 242 -3.89 18.57 17.67
C ARG A 242 -3.12 18.29 18.97
N GLN A 243 -3.68 17.48 19.87
CA GLN A 243 -3.03 17.08 21.12
C GLN A 243 -1.76 16.26 20.86
N ARG A 244 -1.80 15.28 19.94
CA ARG A 244 -0.62 14.49 19.55
C ARG A 244 0.52 15.32 18.95
N LEU A 245 0.21 16.39 18.22
CA LEU A 245 1.24 17.27 17.63
C LEU A 245 1.91 18.15 18.67
N LYS A 246 1.20 18.53 19.74
CA LYS A 246 1.73 19.34 20.84
C LYS A 246 2.57 18.51 21.83
N SER A 247 2.24 17.24 22.00
CA SER A 247 2.94 16.35 22.93
C SER A 247 4.15 15.69 22.27
N LYS A 248 5.37 16.20 22.52
CA LYS A 248 6.65 15.55 22.13
C LYS A 248 6.97 14.27 22.95
N SER A 249 6.14 13.89 23.93
CA SER A 249 6.42 12.79 24.87
C SER A 249 5.92 11.42 24.38
N GLN A 250 6.77 10.40 24.55
CA GLN A 250 6.51 8.98 24.35
C GLN A 250 5.34 8.41 25.18
N GLU A 251 4.83 9.13 26.18
CA GLU A 251 3.78 8.65 27.08
C GLU A 251 2.41 8.48 26.41
N LEU A 252 2.07 9.32 25.41
CA LEU A 252 0.81 9.18 24.64
C LEU A 252 0.85 8.04 23.62
N LYS A 253 2.01 7.41 23.37
CA LYS A 253 2.11 6.25 22.46
C LYS A 253 1.66 4.94 23.11
N LYS A 254 1.60 4.86 24.45
CA LYS A 254 1.21 3.65 25.18
C LYS A 254 -0.27 3.58 25.54
N ASN A 255 -0.96 4.72 25.72
CA ASN A 255 -2.39 4.74 26.04
C ASN A 255 -3.28 4.86 24.80
N ASN A 256 -3.43 3.69 24.18
CA ASN A 256 -4.68 3.01 23.82
C ASN A 256 -5.82 3.80 23.14
N ASN A 257 -6.31 3.22 22.04
CA ASN A 257 -7.55 3.59 21.35
C ASN A 257 -8.77 3.80 22.28
N ASN A 258 -8.76 3.24 23.50
CA ASN A 258 -9.82 3.41 24.49
C ASN A 258 -10.03 4.87 24.92
N HIS A 259 -8.97 5.66 25.06
CA HIS A 259 -9.11 7.07 25.45
C HIS A 259 -9.88 7.89 24.40
N LEU A 260 -9.62 7.62 23.11
CA LEU A 260 -10.37 8.21 22.00
C LEU A 260 -11.86 7.85 22.05
N TRP A 261 -12.18 6.61 22.39
CA TRP A 261 -13.56 6.14 22.53
C TRP A 261 -14.27 6.81 23.71
N GLU A 262 -13.58 7.01 24.83
CA GLU A 262 -14.11 7.71 26.00
C GLU A 262 -14.36 9.19 25.71
N MET A 263 -13.41 9.89 25.07
CA MET A 263 -13.61 11.28 24.64
C MET A 263 -14.82 11.44 23.72
N MET A 264 -15.00 10.49 22.80
CA MET A 264 -16.14 10.50 21.89
C MET A 264 -17.45 10.22 22.63
N LEU A 265 -17.48 9.25 23.54
CA LEU A 265 -18.66 8.97 24.34
C LEU A 265 -19.13 10.18 25.15
N VAL A 266 -18.18 10.92 25.76
CA VAL A 266 -18.50 12.15 26.50
C VAL A 266 -19.15 13.20 25.60
N GLN A 267 -18.61 13.43 24.38
CA GLN A 267 -19.21 14.38 23.45
C GLN A 267 -20.57 13.93 22.90
N VAL A 268 -20.74 12.64 22.68
CA VAL A 268 -22.02 12.04 22.27
C VAL A 268 -23.08 12.24 23.34
N GLN A 269 -22.73 12.02 24.62
CA GLN A 269 -23.64 12.24 25.75
C GLN A 269 -23.97 13.73 25.95
N GLN A 270 -23.01 14.64 25.74
CA GLN A 270 -23.25 16.09 25.80
C GLN A 270 -24.25 16.59 24.75
N GLN A 271 -24.36 15.90 23.61
CA GLN A 271 -25.32 16.23 22.56
C GLN A 271 -26.67 15.49 22.70
N ALA A 272 -26.94 14.90 23.88
CA ALA A 272 -28.15 14.15 24.17
C ALA A 272 -28.43 12.98 23.22
N ILE A 273 -27.38 12.43 22.60
CA ILE A 273 -27.48 11.24 21.76
C ILE A 273 -27.58 10.00 22.68
N PRO A 274 -28.56 9.10 22.49
CA PRO A 274 -28.87 8.00 23.42
C PRO A 274 -27.87 6.82 23.31
N ILE A 275 -26.58 7.09 23.42
CA ILE A 275 -25.51 6.09 23.47
C ILE A 275 -24.85 6.15 24.85
N THR A 276 -24.98 5.06 25.61
CA THR A 276 -24.59 5.01 27.02
C THR A 276 -23.23 4.36 27.27
N SER A 277 -22.63 3.70 26.27
CA SER A 277 -21.35 3.00 26.43
C SER A 277 -20.46 3.10 25.19
N THR A 278 -19.15 2.90 25.40
CA THR A 278 -18.16 2.86 24.31
C THR A 278 -18.38 1.67 23.38
N GLN A 279 -18.95 0.57 23.88
CA GLN A 279 -19.29 -0.59 23.04
C GLN A 279 -20.50 -0.30 22.15
N ALA A 280 -21.57 0.26 22.71
CA ALA A 280 -22.74 0.69 21.92
C ALA A 280 -22.35 1.73 20.85
N LEU A 281 -21.43 2.65 21.18
CA LEU A 281 -20.88 3.59 20.22
C LEU A 281 -20.14 2.89 19.07
N LYS A 282 -19.27 1.92 19.37
CA LYS A 282 -18.56 1.15 18.35
C LYS A 282 -19.54 0.39 17.46
N ASP A 283 -20.53 -0.26 18.06
CA ASP A 283 -21.52 -1.04 17.34
C ASP A 283 -22.29 -0.15 16.35
N GLU A 284 -22.68 1.07 16.75
CA GLU A 284 -23.36 1.98 15.83
C GLU A 284 -22.49 2.51 14.72
N LEU A 285 -21.23 2.84 14.99
CA LEU A 285 -20.30 3.20 13.91
C LEU A 285 -20.05 2.03 12.94
N ILE A 286 -20.02 0.79 13.44
CA ILE A 286 -19.94 -0.41 12.60
C ILE A 286 -21.19 -0.53 11.72
N GLN A 287 -22.39 -0.25 12.24
CA GLN A 287 -23.61 -0.25 11.44
C GLN A 287 -23.58 0.81 10.35
N ILE A 288 -23.13 2.03 10.65
CA ILE A 288 -22.94 3.09 9.64
C ILE A 288 -21.96 2.64 8.55
N ARG A 289 -20.84 2.01 8.93
CA ARG A 289 -19.89 1.49 7.95
C ARG A 289 -20.47 0.37 7.08
N LYS A 290 -21.15 -0.62 7.67
CA LYS A 290 -21.82 -1.69 6.93
C LYS A 290 -22.81 -1.13 5.93
N PHE A 291 -23.54 -0.09 6.31
CA PHE A 291 -24.47 0.61 5.41
C PHE A 291 -23.74 1.24 4.22
N ILE A 292 -22.67 2.00 4.45
CA ILE A 292 -21.87 2.62 3.37
C ILE A 292 -21.25 1.55 2.45
N ASP A 293 -20.71 0.47 3.03
CA ASP A 293 -20.10 -0.62 2.28
C ASP A 293 -21.15 -1.39 1.45
N HIS A 294 -22.39 -1.50 1.94
CA HIS A 294 -23.51 -2.05 1.17
C HIS A 294 -23.94 -1.11 0.03
N HIS A 295 -24.06 0.19 0.30
CA HIS A 295 -24.38 1.20 -0.72
C HIS A 295 -23.38 1.20 -1.87
N ARG A 296 -22.08 1.22 -1.55
CA ARG A 296 -20.99 1.17 -2.55
C ARG A 296 -21.07 -0.09 -3.41
N ARG A 297 -21.24 -1.26 -2.80
CA ARG A 297 -21.34 -2.53 -3.55
C ARG A 297 -22.54 -2.55 -4.51
N ASN A 298 -23.68 -1.99 -4.10
CA ASN A 298 -24.87 -1.92 -4.95
C ASN A 298 -24.71 -0.92 -6.10
N LEU A 299 -23.98 0.19 -5.90
CA LEU A 299 -23.65 1.12 -6.99
C LEU A 299 -22.82 0.43 -8.09
N TYR A 300 -21.83 -0.38 -7.72
CA TYR A 300 -20.97 -1.07 -8.69
C TYR A 300 -21.68 -2.21 -9.44
N GLN A 301 -22.80 -2.72 -8.93
CA GLN A 301 -23.60 -3.75 -9.60
C GLN A 301 -24.68 -3.18 -10.55
N SER A 302 -24.87 -1.86 -10.58
CA SER A 302 -25.82 -1.20 -11.48
C SER A 302 -25.11 -0.70 -12.75
N PRO A 303 -25.52 -1.06 -13.98
CA PRO A 303 -24.91 -0.58 -15.23
C PRO A 303 -24.90 0.95 -15.42
N SER A 304 -25.55 1.70 -14.51
CA SER A 304 -25.68 3.16 -14.56
C SER A 304 -24.57 3.94 -13.83
N TRP A 305 -23.63 3.29 -13.14
CA TRP A 305 -22.62 3.98 -12.33
C TRP A 305 -21.68 4.89 -13.12
N GLU A 306 -21.47 4.60 -14.43
CA GLU A 306 -20.71 5.47 -15.34
C GLU A 306 -21.35 6.86 -15.47
N ARG A 307 -22.68 6.98 -15.41
CA ARG A 307 -23.38 8.27 -15.51
C ARG A 307 -23.32 9.06 -14.21
N SER A 308 -23.46 8.40 -13.07
CA SER A 308 -23.44 9.06 -11.75
C SER A 308 -22.06 9.62 -11.38
N LEU A 309 -20.96 9.02 -11.87
CA LEU A 309 -19.61 9.54 -11.67
C LEU A 309 -19.32 10.77 -12.55
N ILE A 310 -19.87 10.81 -13.77
CA ILE A 310 -19.76 11.97 -14.65
C ILE A 310 -20.56 13.15 -14.09
N GLU A 311 -21.78 12.91 -13.60
CA GLU A 311 -22.64 13.95 -13.01
C GLU A 311 -22.11 14.46 -11.65
N ALA A 312 -21.50 13.62 -10.82
CA ALA A 312 -20.93 14.04 -9.54
C ALA A 312 -19.62 14.82 -9.67
N VAL A 313 -18.87 14.63 -10.76
CA VAL A 313 -17.64 15.39 -11.06
C VAL A 313 -17.95 16.67 -11.85
N HIS A 314 -19.09 16.74 -12.56
CA HIS A 314 -19.48 17.88 -13.40
C HIS A 314 -20.74 18.62 -12.91
N GLY A 315 -21.14 18.45 -11.66
CA GLY A 315 -22.39 19.01 -11.14
C GLY A 315 -22.30 20.49 -10.77
N SER A 316 -22.57 21.37 -11.75
CA SER A 316 -23.14 22.74 -11.74
C SER A 316 -22.31 23.77 -12.49
#